data_AF-A0A953WQH0-F1
#
_entry.id   AF-A0A953WQH0-F1
#
_cell.length_a   1.000
_cell.length_b   1.000
_cell.length_c   1.000
_cell.angle_alpha   90.00
_cell.angle_beta   90.00
_cell.angle_gamma   90.00
#
_symmetry.space_group_name_H-M   'P 1'
#
loop_
_entity.id
_entity.type
_entity.pdbx_description
1 polymer ?
#
loop_
_entity_poly.entity_id
_entity_poly.type
_entity_poly.pdbx_seq_one_letter_code
_entity_poly.pdbx_strand_id
1 'polypeptide(L)'
;MSLRIVAVAAMDAAKLEAAISPELGQVAPSRSLGSVDGLVALEWALPGNDETAARIRCGLARRGVAADVAVLPADEKKKQLLISDMDSTIIGQECLDELADFAGLKAEVSAITERAMRGELDFEGALTTRVAMLKGLGLDALERAYAERITLNPGATTLVETMKAGGAETVLVSGGF
;
A
#
# COMPACT_ATOMS: atom_id res chain seq x y z
N MET A 1 0.48 23.97 16.23
CA MET A 1 0.02 22.66 15.70
C MET A 1 1.14 21.66 15.93
N SER A 2 0.84 20.37 16.03
CA SER A 2 1.85 19.33 16.25
C SER A 2 1.83 18.36 15.09
N LEU A 3 2.98 17.78 14.79
CA LEU A 3 3.20 16.80 13.73
C LEU A 3 3.63 15.47 14.34
N ARG A 4 3.32 14.41 13.62
CA ARG A 4 3.85 13.06 13.82
C ARG A 4 4.65 12.66 12.60
N ILE A 5 5.87 12.17 12.82
CA ILE A 5 6.71 11.60 11.77
C ILE A 5 6.77 10.11 12.04
N VAL A 6 6.30 9.30 11.09
CA VAL A 6 6.39 7.84 11.17
C VAL A 6 7.38 7.39 10.11
N ALA A 7 8.41 6.66 10.52
CA ALA A 7 9.37 6.08 9.59
C ALA A 7 9.38 4.54 9.72
N VAL A 8 9.45 3.86 8.59
CA VAL A 8 9.52 2.40 8.50
C VAL A 8 10.72 2.02 7.63
N ALA A 9 11.55 1.08 8.08
CA ALA A 9 12.71 0.64 7.32
C ALA A 9 13.16 -0.78 7.67
N ALA A 10 13.82 -1.44 6.71
CA ALA A 10 14.51 -2.72 6.91
C ALA A 10 15.91 -2.52 7.53
N MET A 11 15.96 -1.88 8.70
CA MET A 11 17.18 -1.66 9.49
C MET A 11 16.86 -1.65 10.98
N ASP A 12 17.88 -1.73 11.83
CA ASP A 12 17.67 -1.64 13.28
C ASP A 12 17.20 -0.24 13.71
N ALA A 13 16.49 -0.19 14.84
CA ALA A 13 15.87 1.03 15.36
C ALA A 13 16.89 2.17 15.57
N ALA A 14 18.09 1.85 16.07
CA ALA A 14 19.11 2.86 16.34
C ALA A 14 19.65 3.51 15.06
N LYS A 15 19.86 2.72 14.00
CA LYS A 15 20.22 3.25 12.68
C LYS A 15 19.10 4.09 12.07
N LEU A 16 17.85 3.63 12.17
CA LEU A 16 16.70 4.39 11.67
C LEU A 16 16.59 5.74 12.40
N GLU A 17 16.71 5.74 13.72
CA GLU A 17 16.69 6.97 14.52
C GLU A 17 17.83 7.92 14.14
N ALA A 18 19.06 7.43 14.05
CA ALA A 18 20.20 8.23 13.63
C ALA A 18 20.05 8.81 12.21
N ALA A 19 19.33 8.12 11.32
CA ALA A 19 19.07 8.58 9.96
C ALA A 19 18.01 9.69 9.90
N ILE A 20 16.96 9.61 10.72
CA ILE A 20 15.81 10.54 10.68
C ILE A 20 16.01 11.75 11.59
N SER A 21 16.51 11.58 12.81
CA SER A 21 16.57 12.62 13.84
C SER A 21 17.22 13.95 13.42
N PRO A 22 18.31 13.98 12.62
CA PRO A 22 18.91 15.26 12.24
C PRO A 22 17.99 16.17 11.43
N GLU A 23 17.06 15.62 10.64
CA GLU A 23 16.12 16.41 9.82
C GLU A 23 14.99 17.03 10.65
N LEU A 24 14.76 16.51 11.86
CA LEU A 24 13.72 17.01 12.75
C LEU A 24 14.12 18.34 13.40
N GLY A 25 15.42 18.66 13.42
CA GLY A 25 15.96 19.92 13.97
C GLY A 25 15.93 20.04 15.49
N GLN A 26 15.48 19.00 16.19
CA GLN A 26 15.51 18.87 17.65
C GLN A 26 15.61 17.40 18.06
N VAL A 27 16.15 17.11 19.24
CA VAL A 27 16.13 15.76 19.82
C VAL A 27 14.72 15.50 20.36
N ALA A 28 13.82 15.03 19.48
CA ALA A 28 12.56 14.45 19.91
C ALA A 28 12.82 12.96 20.24
N PRO A 29 12.43 12.46 21.42
CA PRO A 29 12.52 11.03 21.70
C PRO A 29 11.64 10.28 20.71
N SER A 30 12.19 9.24 20.09
CA SER A 30 11.41 8.32 19.27
C SER A 30 10.55 7.40 20.16
N ARG A 31 9.41 6.97 19.63
CA ARG A 31 8.59 5.89 20.16
C ARG A 31 8.62 4.73 19.17
N SER A 32 8.87 3.51 19.64
CA SER A 32 8.70 2.33 18.81
C SER A 32 7.22 2.03 18.58
N LEU A 33 6.85 1.80 17.32
CA LEU A 33 5.53 1.31 16.92
C LEU A 33 5.51 -0.22 16.72
N GLY A 34 6.66 -0.88 16.84
CA GLY A 34 6.82 -2.31 16.66
C GLY A 34 7.70 -2.68 15.47
N SER A 35 7.73 -3.98 15.18
CA SER A 35 8.48 -4.56 14.06
C SER A 35 7.72 -5.73 13.45
N VAL A 36 7.77 -5.87 12.13
CA VAL A 36 7.17 -6.99 11.40
C VAL A 36 8.07 -7.34 10.21
N ASP A 37 8.32 -8.63 9.96
CA ASP A 37 9.08 -9.11 8.79
C ASP A 37 10.42 -8.39 8.53
N GLY A 38 11.15 -8.06 9.59
CA GLY A 38 12.44 -7.36 9.51
C GLY A 38 12.33 -5.85 9.30
N LEU A 39 11.12 -5.30 9.20
CA LEU A 39 10.84 -3.87 9.23
C LEU A 39 10.69 -3.37 10.66
N VAL A 40 11.25 -2.19 10.94
CA VAL A 40 11.07 -1.48 12.21
C VAL A 40 10.34 -0.18 11.94
N ALA A 41 9.36 0.14 12.79
CA ALA A 41 8.60 1.38 12.74
C ALA A 41 8.89 2.26 13.96
N LEU A 42 9.27 3.51 13.70
CA LEU A 42 9.50 4.54 14.73
C LEU A 42 8.61 5.75 14.49
N GLU A 43 8.27 6.42 15.58
CA GLU A 43 7.48 7.64 15.58
C GLU A 43 8.14 8.77 16.37
N TRP A 44 8.06 9.98 15.84
CA TRP A 44 8.43 11.21 16.53
C TRP A 44 7.25 12.16 16.61
N ALA A 45 7.04 12.77 17.78
CA ALA A 45 6.13 13.87 17.99
C ALA A 45 6.91 15.18 18.10
N LEU A 46 6.50 16.20 17.35
CA LEU A 46 7.14 17.51 17.39
C LEU A 46 6.13 18.65 17.15
N PRO A 47 6.35 19.84 17.73
CA PRO A 47 5.62 21.03 17.32
C PRO A 47 5.94 21.36 15.86
N GLY A 48 4.94 21.77 15.10
CA GLY A 48 5.13 22.11 13.68
C GLY A 48 3.85 22.46 12.94
N ASN A 49 4.04 23.03 11.75
CA ASN A 49 3.03 23.41 10.79
C ASN A 49 3.39 22.84 9.40
N ASP A 50 2.66 23.23 8.37
CA ASP A 50 2.91 22.77 6.99
C ASP A 50 4.31 23.15 6.47
N GLU A 51 4.85 24.30 6.87
CA GLU A 51 6.23 24.69 6.54
C GLU A 51 7.26 23.75 7.19
N THR A 52 7.02 23.38 8.45
CA THR A 52 7.85 22.41 9.17
C THR A 52 7.80 21.04 8.48
N ALA A 53 6.60 20.61 8.08
CA ALA A 53 6.40 19.36 7.34
C ALA A 53 7.11 19.38 5.98
N ALA A 54 7.01 20.48 5.22
CA ALA A 54 7.67 20.64 3.94
C ALA A 54 9.20 20.63 4.08
N ARG A 55 9.74 21.31 5.10
CA ARG A 55 11.19 21.29 5.41
C ARG A 55 11.68 19.87 5.69
N ILE A 56 10.96 19.11 6.51
CA ILE A 56 11.32 17.71 6.84
C ILE A 56 11.27 16.83 5.60
N ARG A 57 10.21 16.93 4.78
CA ARG A 57 10.09 16.16 3.52
C ARG A 57 11.27 16.47 2.58
N CYS A 58 11.59 17.75 2.38
CA CYS A 58 12.73 18.17 1.55
C CYS A 58 14.07 17.68 2.11
N GLY A 59 14.26 17.73 3.43
CA GLY A 59 15.47 17.27 4.10
C GLY A 59 15.71 15.76 3.94
N LEU A 60 14.67 14.96 4.21
CA LEU A 60 14.70 13.51 4.05
C LEU A 60 14.95 13.11 2.59
N ALA A 61 14.26 13.75 1.63
CA ALA A 61 14.45 13.48 0.21
C ALA A 61 15.90 13.74 -0.25
N ARG A 62 16.54 14.82 0.25
CA ARG A 62 17.94 15.12 -0.08
C ARG A 62 18.93 14.12 0.49
N ARG A 63 18.62 13.50 1.63
CA ARG A 63 19.49 12.53 2.28
C ARG A 63 19.43 11.14 1.68
N GLY A 64 18.37 10.83 0.94
CA GLY A 64 18.18 9.51 0.34
C GLY A 64 18.16 8.41 1.40
N VAL A 65 17.50 8.65 2.54
CA VAL A 65 17.35 7.62 3.58
C VAL A 65 16.53 6.47 2.99
N ALA A 66 17.04 5.25 3.11
CA ALA A 66 16.34 4.03 2.69
C ALA A 66 15.24 3.65 3.71
N ALA A 67 14.25 4.53 3.84
CA ALA A 67 13.10 4.39 4.73
C ALA A 67 11.87 5.03 4.10
N ASP A 68 10.71 4.43 4.33
CA ASP A 68 9.43 5.05 4.05
C ASP A 68 9.08 6.01 5.20
N VAL A 69 8.74 7.26 4.89
CA VAL A 69 8.45 8.28 5.91
C VAL A 69 7.14 8.99 5.63
N ALA A 70 6.23 8.95 6.60
CA ALA A 70 4.97 9.68 6.58
C ALA A 70 5.01 10.86 7.56
N VAL A 71 4.62 12.05 7.10
CA VAL A 71 4.44 13.26 7.92
C VAL A 71 2.95 13.50 8.09
N LEU A 72 2.46 13.32 9.31
CA LEU A 72 1.06 13.30 9.68
C LEU A 72 0.73 14.43 10.66
N PRO A 73 -0.53 14.94 10.66
CA PRO A 73 -0.99 15.78 11.76
C PRO A 73 -1.03 14.98 13.07
N ALA A 74 -0.82 15.64 14.21
CA ALA A 74 -0.78 14.96 15.51
C ALA A 74 -2.13 14.47 16.06
N ASP A 75 -3.26 14.65 15.35
CA ASP A 75 -4.56 14.14 15.82
C ASP A 75 -4.56 12.60 15.82
N GLU A 76 -4.47 12.01 17.01
CA GLU A 76 -4.29 10.59 17.26
C GLU A 76 -5.63 9.82 17.27
N LYS A 77 -6.56 10.18 16.38
CA LYS A 77 -7.77 9.36 16.23
C LYS A 77 -7.38 8.05 15.59
N LYS A 78 -7.46 6.98 16.38
CA LYS A 78 -7.41 5.60 15.89
C LYS A 78 -8.38 5.49 14.72
N LYS A 79 -7.88 5.04 13.57
CA LYS A 79 -8.72 4.84 12.39
C LYS A 79 -9.70 3.70 12.69
N GLN A 80 -10.97 3.91 12.36
CA GLN A 80 -12.05 2.95 12.62
C GLN A 80 -12.57 2.29 11.33
N LEU A 81 -11.99 2.64 10.18
CA LEU A 81 -12.35 2.10 8.88
C LEU A 81 -11.09 1.97 8.03
N LEU A 82 -10.85 0.78 7.48
CA LEU A 82 -9.89 0.51 6.42
C LEU A 82 -10.69 0.15 5.17
N ILE A 83 -10.57 0.96 4.11
CA ILE A 83 -11.04 0.60 2.78
C ILE A 83 -9.79 0.35 1.94
N SER A 84 -9.73 -0.81 1.29
CA SER A 84 -8.61 -1.18 0.42
C SER A 84 -9.12 -1.59 -0.94
N ASP A 85 -8.32 -1.31 -1.97
CA ASP A 85 -8.39 -2.01 -3.24
C ASP A 85 -7.91 -3.46 -3.09
N MET A 86 -8.20 -4.30 -4.07
CA MET A 86 -7.81 -5.71 -4.14
C MET A 86 -6.56 -5.91 -4.98
N ASP A 87 -6.69 -5.70 -6.28
CA ASP A 87 -5.65 -5.98 -7.27
C ASP A 87 -4.46 -5.03 -7.05
N SER A 88 -3.25 -5.57 -7.19
CA SER A 88 -2.00 -4.85 -6.90
C SER A 88 -1.91 -4.16 -5.51
N THR A 89 -2.78 -4.55 -4.56
CA THR A 89 -2.89 -3.93 -3.23
C THR A 89 -2.94 -4.99 -2.12
N ILE A 90 -4.05 -5.71 -1.96
CA ILE A 90 -4.16 -6.83 -1.00
C ILE A 90 -3.56 -8.10 -1.59
N ILE A 91 -3.68 -8.27 -2.91
CA ILE A 91 -3.01 -9.31 -3.69
C ILE A 91 -1.97 -8.68 -4.60
N GLY A 92 -0.98 -9.46 -5.01
CA GLY A 92 0.09 -9.00 -5.92
C GLY A 92 -0.26 -9.08 -7.40
N GLN A 93 -1.40 -9.69 -7.75
CA GLN A 93 -1.82 -9.97 -9.11
C GLN A 93 -2.90 -9.00 -9.60
N GLU A 94 -3.12 -9.02 -10.91
CA GLU A 94 -4.30 -8.46 -11.60
C GLU A 94 -5.23 -9.62 -11.99
N CYS A 95 -6.40 -9.74 -11.36
CA CYS A 95 -7.23 -10.95 -11.46
C CYS A 95 -7.66 -11.27 -12.91
N LEU A 96 -8.02 -10.25 -13.69
CA LEU A 96 -8.43 -10.43 -15.08
C LEU A 96 -7.29 -10.88 -15.99
N ASP A 97 -6.06 -10.43 -15.72
CA ASP A 97 -4.88 -10.82 -16.47
C ASP A 97 -4.54 -12.30 -16.20
N GLU A 98 -4.67 -12.75 -14.95
CA GLU A 98 -4.48 -14.17 -14.59
C GLU A 98 -5.58 -15.06 -15.19
N LEU A 99 -6.82 -14.58 -15.27
CA LEU A 99 -7.90 -15.31 -15.95
C LEU A 99 -7.67 -15.40 -17.46
N ALA A 100 -7.20 -14.32 -18.08
CA ALA A 100 -6.89 -14.27 -19.50
C ALA A 100 -5.76 -15.24 -19.90
N ASP A 101 -4.85 -15.55 -18.97
CA ASP A 101 -3.77 -16.53 -19.18
C ASP A 101 -4.31 -17.94 -19.49
N PHE A 102 -5.41 -18.35 -18.85
CA PHE A 102 -6.05 -19.64 -19.15
C PHE A 102 -6.64 -19.69 -20.57
N ALA A 103 -6.89 -18.54 -21.20
CA ALA A 103 -7.31 -18.41 -22.58
C ALA A 103 -6.14 -18.08 -23.54
N GLY A 104 -4.91 -17.95 -23.03
CA GLY A 104 -3.74 -17.53 -23.82
C GLY A 104 -3.76 -16.06 -24.26
N LEU A 105 -4.54 -15.21 -23.58
CA LEU A 105 -4.78 -13.80 -23.93
C LEU A 105 -4.18 -12.82 -22.91
N LYS A 106 -3.28 -13.28 -22.03
CA LYS A 106 -2.71 -12.48 -20.95
C LYS A 106 -2.08 -11.18 -21.48
N ALA A 107 -1.26 -11.28 -22.53
CA ALA A 107 -0.53 -10.13 -23.06
C ALA A 107 -1.48 -9.02 -23.56
N GLU A 108 -2.55 -9.39 -24.26
CA GLU A 108 -3.52 -8.44 -24.79
C GLU A 108 -4.37 -7.81 -23.69
N VAL A 109 -4.79 -8.59 -22.69
CA VAL A 109 -5.57 -8.09 -21.56
C VAL A 109 -4.71 -7.17 -20.67
N SER A 110 -3.48 -7.56 -20.35
CA SER A 110 -2.53 -6.73 -19.58
C SER A 110 -2.25 -5.39 -20.27
N ALA A 111 -2.10 -5.39 -21.60
CA ALA A 111 -1.90 -4.14 -22.36
C ALA A 111 -3.10 -3.18 -22.23
N ILE A 112 -4.32 -3.70 -22.13
CA ILE A 112 -5.52 -2.89 -21.87
C ILE A 112 -5.53 -2.41 -20.41
N THR A 113 -5.20 -3.28 -19.45
CA THR A 113 -5.11 -2.98 -18.01
C THR A 113 -4.14 -1.82 -17.76
N GLU A 114 -2.93 -1.89 -18.30
CA GLU A 114 -1.92 -0.83 -18.15
C GLU A 114 -2.38 0.52 -18.70
N ARG A 115 -3.03 0.51 -19.88
CA ARG A 115 -3.54 1.74 -20.50
C ARG A 115 -4.66 2.36 -19.67
N ALA A 116 -5.53 1.54 -19.10
CA ALA A 116 -6.58 2.00 -18.19
C ALA A 116 -5.99 2.61 -16.91
N MET A 117 -4.98 1.96 -16.30
CA MET A 117 -4.29 2.47 -15.11
C MET A 117 -3.53 3.79 -15.36
N ARG A 118 -3.01 3.99 -16.58
CA ARG A 118 -2.41 5.27 -17.02
C ARG A 118 -3.45 6.35 -17.35
N GLY A 119 -4.75 6.03 -17.30
CA GLY A 119 -5.84 6.93 -17.64
C GLY A 119 -6.02 7.19 -19.14
N GLU A 120 -5.42 6.35 -20.00
CA GLU A 120 -5.57 6.45 -21.46
C GLU A 120 -6.88 5.86 -21.97
N LEU A 121 -7.50 4.98 -21.19
CA LEU A 121 -8.78 4.35 -21.46
C LEU A 121 -9.72 4.60 -20.28
N ASP A 122 -11.01 4.77 -20.56
CA ASP A 122 -12.02 4.83 -19.51
C ASP A 122 -12.15 3.47 -18.83
N PHE A 123 -12.41 3.48 -17.53
CA PHE A 123 -12.45 2.27 -16.72
C PHE A 123 -13.54 1.28 -17.20
N GLU A 124 -14.75 1.77 -17.48
CA GLU A 124 -15.90 0.94 -17.85
C GLU A 124 -15.69 0.25 -19.21
N GLY A 125 -15.22 1.00 -20.21
CA GLY A 125 -14.90 0.52 -21.54
C GLY A 125 -13.71 -0.46 -21.52
N ALA A 126 -12.66 -0.16 -20.74
CA ALA A 126 -11.54 -1.06 -20.55
C ALA A 126 -11.97 -2.37 -19.86
N LEU A 127 -12.82 -2.30 -18.83
CA LEU A 127 -13.35 -3.47 -18.15
C LEU A 127 -14.23 -4.31 -19.09
N THR A 128 -15.18 -3.68 -19.79
CA THR A 128 -16.06 -4.35 -20.75
C THR A 128 -15.27 -5.07 -21.83
N THR A 129 -14.24 -4.41 -22.37
CA THR A 129 -13.38 -5.00 -23.41
C THR A 129 -12.64 -6.21 -22.88
N ARG A 130 -11.97 -6.10 -21.72
CA ARG A 130 -11.22 -7.21 -21.12
C ARG A 130 -12.12 -8.41 -20.78
N VAL A 131 -13.28 -8.16 -20.18
CA VAL A 131 -14.24 -9.23 -19.85
C VAL A 131 -14.78 -9.91 -21.11
N ALA A 132 -15.06 -9.16 -22.18
CA ALA A 132 -15.51 -9.74 -23.45
C ALA A 132 -14.48 -10.69 -24.07
N MET A 133 -13.19 -10.47 -23.84
CA MET A 133 -12.10 -11.34 -24.32
C MET A 133 -12.08 -12.70 -23.61
N LEU A 134 -12.68 -12.81 -22.43
CA LEU A 134 -12.81 -14.08 -21.69
C LEU A 134 -13.97 -14.95 -22.18
N LYS A 135 -14.67 -14.56 -23.25
CA LYS A 135 -15.82 -15.30 -23.77
C LYS A 135 -15.42 -16.72 -24.18
N GLY A 136 -16.10 -17.69 -23.57
CA GLY A 136 -15.87 -19.13 -23.81
C GLY A 136 -14.94 -19.79 -22.80
N LEU A 137 -14.35 -19.01 -21.88
CA LEU A 137 -13.62 -19.55 -20.73
C LEU A 137 -14.61 -20.24 -19.76
N GLY A 138 -14.27 -21.44 -19.31
CA GLY A 138 -15.08 -22.22 -18.37
C GLY A 138 -15.09 -21.60 -16.96
N LEU A 139 -16.16 -21.83 -16.19
CA LEU A 139 -16.27 -21.36 -14.81
C LEU A 139 -15.18 -21.96 -13.90
N ASP A 140 -14.66 -23.13 -14.23
CA ASP A 140 -13.54 -23.76 -13.54
C ASP A 140 -12.27 -22.90 -13.56
N ALA A 141 -12.12 -22.01 -14.56
CA ALA A 141 -10.99 -21.09 -14.61
C ALA A 141 -10.97 -20.10 -13.44
N LEU A 142 -12.14 -19.72 -12.88
CA LEU A 142 -12.21 -18.85 -11.70
C LEU A 142 -11.63 -19.54 -10.47
N GLU A 143 -12.07 -20.76 -10.19
CA GLU A 143 -11.58 -21.56 -9.06
C GLU A 143 -10.09 -21.86 -9.21
N ARG A 144 -9.64 -22.17 -10.43
CA ARG A 144 -8.23 -22.40 -10.74
C ARG A 144 -7.38 -21.15 -10.60
N ALA A 145 -7.84 -19.99 -11.07
CA ALA A 145 -7.14 -18.73 -10.86
C ALA A 145 -6.95 -18.46 -9.36
N TYR A 146 -8.03 -18.57 -8.59
CA TYR A 146 -8.00 -18.38 -7.14
C TYR A 146 -7.02 -19.32 -6.44
N ALA A 147 -7.08 -20.61 -6.76
CA ALA A 147 -6.26 -21.63 -6.10
C ALA A 147 -4.79 -21.63 -6.56
N GLU A 148 -4.52 -21.37 -7.85
CA GLU A 148 -3.20 -21.54 -8.45
C GLU A 148 -2.40 -20.23 -8.56
N ARG A 149 -3.05 -19.06 -8.60
CA ARG A 149 -2.40 -17.78 -8.97
C ARG A 149 -2.45 -16.71 -7.90
N ILE A 150 -3.50 -16.67 -7.09
CA ILE A 150 -3.72 -15.56 -6.16
C ILE A 150 -2.89 -15.72 -4.89
N THR A 151 -2.10 -14.69 -4.58
CA THR A 151 -1.29 -14.62 -3.36
C THR A 151 -1.47 -13.27 -2.69
N LEU A 152 -1.67 -13.27 -1.37
CA LEU A 152 -1.71 -12.06 -0.58
C LEU A 152 -0.36 -11.35 -0.61
N ASN A 153 -0.38 -10.02 -0.71
CA ASN A 153 0.81 -9.20 -0.56
C ASN A 153 1.38 -9.34 0.87
N PRO A 154 2.71 -9.25 1.03
CA PRO A 154 3.34 -9.24 2.34
C PRO A 154 2.71 -8.19 3.26
N GLY A 155 2.37 -8.59 4.49
CA GLY A 155 1.74 -7.71 5.48
C GLY A 155 0.24 -7.51 5.33
N ALA A 156 -0.42 -7.97 4.25
CA ALA A 156 -1.87 -7.78 4.05
C ALA A 156 -2.70 -8.40 5.20
N THR A 157 -2.39 -9.64 5.58
CA THR A 157 -3.04 -10.31 6.73
C THR A 157 -2.81 -9.54 8.02
N THR A 158 -1.54 -9.21 8.32
CA THR A 158 -1.17 -8.46 9.53
C THR A 158 -1.89 -7.11 9.62
N LEU A 159 -1.99 -6.39 8.50
CA LEU A 159 -2.70 -5.11 8.42
C LEU A 159 -4.18 -5.27 8.80
N VAL A 160 -4.87 -6.20 8.16
CA VAL A 160 -6.31 -6.43 8.39
C VAL A 160 -6.57 -6.91 9.81
N GLU A 161 -5.79 -7.86 10.31
CA GLU A 161 -5.92 -8.38 11.68
C GLU A 161 -5.64 -7.30 12.73
N THR A 162 -4.61 -6.49 12.54
CA THR A 162 -4.27 -5.37 13.44
C THR A 162 -5.39 -4.33 13.47
N MET A 163 -5.95 -3.98 12.31
CA MET A 163 -7.06 -3.04 12.22
C MET A 163 -8.32 -3.58 12.91
N LYS A 164 -8.68 -4.85 12.68
CA LYS A 164 -9.82 -5.50 13.34
C LYS A 164 -9.64 -5.57 14.87
N ALA A 165 -8.44 -5.93 15.34
CA ALA A 165 -8.12 -5.93 16.77
C ALA A 165 -8.24 -4.53 17.40
N GLY A 166 -8.01 -3.48 16.61
CA GLY A 166 -8.23 -2.08 16.97
C GLY A 166 -9.69 -1.62 16.94
N GLY A 167 -10.64 -2.50 16.61
CA GLY A 167 -12.07 -2.21 16.49
C GLY A 167 -12.47 -1.58 15.16
N ALA A 168 -11.58 -1.56 14.16
CA ALA A 168 -11.90 -1.00 12.85
C ALA A 168 -12.70 -1.97 11.98
N GLU A 169 -13.61 -1.42 11.19
CA GLU A 169 -14.22 -2.12 10.05
C GLU A 169 -13.22 -2.19 8.90
N THR A 170 -13.17 -3.32 8.20
CA THR A 170 -12.26 -3.53 7.06
C THR A 170 -13.07 -3.92 5.84
N VAL A 171 -12.98 -3.14 4.77
CA VAL A 171 -13.75 -3.31 3.54
C VAL A 171 -12.80 -3.41 2.35
N LEU A 172 -13.06 -4.39 1.49
CA LEU A 172 -12.41 -4.51 0.19
C LEU A 172 -13.35 -3.94 -0.88
N VAL A 173 -12.85 -3.03 -1.70
CA VAL A 173 -13.60 -2.45 -2.82
C VAL A 173 -12.79 -2.72 -4.07
N SER A 174 -13.32 -3.53 -4.98
CA SER A 174 -12.62 -3.94 -6.20
C SER A 174 -13.50 -3.74 -7.43
N GLY A 175 -12.86 -3.47 -8.56
CA GLY A 175 -13.46 -3.55 -9.88
C GLY A 175 -13.32 -4.92 -10.56
N GLY A 176 -12.61 -5.86 -9.93
CA GLY A 176 -12.36 -7.21 -10.39
C GLY A 176 -13.33 -8.26 -9.81
N PHE A 177 -13.01 -9.53 -10.04
CA PHE A 177 -13.77 -10.70 -9.62
C PHE A 177 -12.91 -11.68 -8.82
#